data_AF-A0A2D8SF61-F1
#
_entry.id   AF-A0A2D8SF61-F1
#
_cell.length_a   1.000
_cell.length_b   1.000
_cell.length_c   1.000
_cell.angle_alpha   90.00
_cell.angle_beta   90.00
_cell.angle_gamma   90.00
#
_symmetry.space_group_name_H-M   'P 1'
#
loop_
_entity.id
_entity.type
_entity.pdbx_description
1 polymer ?
#
loop_
_entity_poly.entity_id
_entity_poly.type
_entity_poly.pdbx_seq_one_letter_code
_entity_poly.pdbx_strand_id
1 'polypeptide(L)'
;MQKVSHELGLPIGCKAKLGLIVLQSDETIEYEFWELISGLNLALHVSRISSDANVSEDGLMAMKKKLTTAASLFPEKLRFDAVGYACTSASSVIGSDIVAKMIKKGCSAVQVCNPMSSLIEACKYKKVND
;
A
#
# COMPACT_ATOMS: atom_id res chain seq x y z
N MET A 1 7.82 -23.68 32.04
CA MET A 1 7.60 -23.42 30.60
C MET A 1 8.57 -24.29 29.81
N GLN A 2 8.07 -25.32 29.12
CA GLN A 2 8.91 -26.30 28.41
C GLN A 2 9.26 -25.73 27.03
N LYS A 3 10.54 -25.59 26.71
CA LYS A 3 10.98 -25.19 25.37
C LYS A 3 10.87 -26.40 24.45
N VAL A 4 10.00 -26.31 23.44
CA VAL A 4 9.89 -27.30 22.37
C VAL A 4 10.91 -26.96 21.29
N SER A 5 11.72 -27.94 20.90
CA SER A 5 12.67 -27.82 19.79
C SER A 5 11.90 -27.55 18.49
N HIS A 6 12.21 -26.45 17.81
CA HIS A 6 11.66 -26.10 16.51
C HIS A 6 12.73 -25.41 15.67
N GLU A 7 12.70 -25.64 14.36
CA GLU A 7 13.47 -24.85 13.40
C GLU A 7 12.59 -23.73 12.87
N LEU A 8 13.09 -22.50 12.95
CA LEU A 8 12.43 -21.35 12.34
C LEU A 8 12.73 -21.37 10.83
N GLY A 9 11.68 -21.39 10.01
CA GLY A 9 11.81 -21.17 8.57
C GLY A 9 12.33 -19.76 8.26
N LEU A 10 12.64 -19.51 6.98
CA LEU A 10 13.01 -18.17 6.54
C LEU A 10 11.87 -17.18 6.82
N PRO A 11 12.21 -15.92 7.17
CA PRO A 11 11.19 -14.89 7.36
C PRO A 11 10.43 -14.64 6.06
N ILE A 12 9.13 -14.43 6.18
CA ILE A 12 8.25 -14.05 5.06
C ILE A 12 8.76 -12.72 4.48
N GLY A 13 8.80 -12.61 3.15
CA GLY A 13 9.28 -11.39 2.47
C GLY A 13 10.78 -11.20 2.56
N CYS A 14 11.56 -12.29 2.48
CA CYS A 14 13.02 -12.23 2.44
C CYS A 14 13.53 -11.45 1.22
N LYS A 15 12.78 -11.39 0.11
CA LYS A 15 13.11 -10.57 -1.06
C LYS A 15 12.68 -9.11 -0.90
N ALA A 16 11.45 -8.87 -0.47
CA ALA A 16 10.95 -7.55 -0.11
C ALA A 16 9.65 -7.64 0.70
N LYS A 17 9.37 -6.56 1.44
CA LYS A 17 8.17 -6.35 2.24
C LYS A 17 7.34 -5.22 1.64
N LEU A 18 6.09 -5.52 1.30
CA LEU A 18 5.16 -4.62 0.65
C LEU A 18 4.01 -4.28 1.60
N GLY A 19 3.63 -3.01 1.62
CA GLY A 19 2.39 -2.55 2.24
C GLY A 19 1.38 -2.16 1.16
N LEU A 20 0.10 -2.44 1.39
CA LEU A 20 -0.99 -2.02 0.51
C LEU A 20 -2.10 -1.41 1.35
N ILE A 21 -2.47 -0.17 1.05
CA ILE A 21 -3.62 0.49 1.65
C ILE A 21 -4.75 0.47 0.63
N VAL A 22 -5.87 -0.17 0.97
CA VAL A 22 -7.05 -0.32 0.11
C VAL A 22 -8.27 0.35 0.72
N LEU A 23 -9.32 0.55 -0.07
CA LEU A 23 -10.62 0.98 0.46
C LEU A 23 -11.35 -0.19 1.12
N GLN A 24 -12.18 0.09 2.12
CA GLN A 24 -13.00 -0.92 2.80
C GLN A 24 -13.93 -1.66 1.81
N SER A 25 -14.41 -0.95 0.79
CA SER A 25 -15.27 -1.50 -0.27
C SER A 25 -14.50 -2.21 -1.38
N ASP A 26 -13.16 -2.24 -1.35
CA ASP A 26 -12.38 -2.94 -2.36
C ASP A 26 -12.38 -4.45 -2.06
N GLU A 27 -12.82 -5.22 -3.05
CA GLU A 27 -12.95 -6.68 -3.01
C GLU A 27 -11.97 -7.39 -3.98
N THR A 28 -11.28 -6.65 -4.85
CA THR A 28 -10.55 -7.23 -5.99
C THR A 28 -9.05 -7.15 -5.80
N ILE A 29 -8.51 -5.99 -5.40
CA ILE A 29 -7.08 -5.74 -5.56
C ILE A 29 -6.21 -6.59 -4.65
N GLU A 30 -6.72 -6.98 -3.47
CA GLU A 30 -6.00 -7.90 -2.58
C GLU A 30 -5.78 -9.27 -3.22
N TYR A 31 -6.81 -9.80 -3.89
CA TYR A 31 -6.73 -11.07 -4.62
C TYR A 31 -5.75 -10.96 -5.79
N GLU A 32 -5.90 -9.93 -6.62
CA GLU A 32 -5.04 -9.71 -7.80
C GLU A 32 -3.56 -9.54 -7.40
N PHE A 33 -3.27 -8.80 -6.33
CA PHE A 33 -1.90 -8.66 -5.82
C PHE A 33 -1.36 -10.00 -5.32
N TRP A 34 -2.17 -10.79 -4.62
CA TRP A 34 -1.75 -12.12 -4.17
C TRP A 34 -1.40 -13.04 -5.33
N GLU A 35 -2.21 -13.06 -6.38
CA GLU A 35 -1.87 -13.81 -7.60
C GLU A 35 -0.56 -13.32 -8.21
N LEU A 36 -0.38 -12.00 -8.33
CA LEU A 36 0.82 -11.40 -8.93
C LEU A 36 2.11 -11.74 -8.17
N ILE A 37 2.08 -11.74 -6.84
CA ILE A 37 3.28 -11.91 -6.00
C ILE A 37 3.54 -13.36 -5.58
N SER A 38 2.61 -14.28 -5.86
CA SER A 38 2.72 -15.67 -5.46
C SER A 38 4.00 -16.31 -6.02
N GLY A 39 4.79 -16.94 -5.15
CA GLY A 39 6.06 -17.55 -5.51
C GLY A 39 7.26 -16.59 -5.62
N LEU A 40 7.09 -15.28 -5.42
CA LEU A 40 8.16 -14.29 -5.55
C LEU A 40 8.93 -14.02 -4.23
N ASN A 41 8.63 -14.75 -3.15
CA ASN A 41 9.18 -14.53 -1.80
C ASN A 41 9.00 -13.09 -1.30
N LEU A 42 7.85 -12.50 -1.60
CA LEU A 42 7.42 -11.18 -1.17
C LEU A 42 6.45 -11.30 0.01
N ALA A 43 6.54 -10.40 0.98
CA ALA A 43 5.50 -10.23 2.00
C ALA A 43 4.54 -9.13 1.54
N LEU A 44 3.23 -9.34 1.70
CA LEU A 44 2.22 -8.31 1.51
C LEU A 44 1.45 -8.12 2.81
N HIS A 45 1.43 -6.90 3.30
CA HIS A 45 0.62 -6.48 4.44
C HIS A 45 -0.44 -5.50 3.96
N VAL A 46 -1.69 -5.76 4.30
CA VAL A 46 -2.81 -4.92 3.86
C VAL A 46 -3.41 -4.16 5.04
N SER A 47 -3.73 -2.90 4.82
CA SER A 47 -4.49 -2.05 5.73
C SER A 47 -5.62 -1.37 4.97
N ARG A 48 -6.69 -0.97 5.66
CA ARG A 48 -7.92 -0.47 5.02
C ARG A 48 -8.28 0.92 5.50
N ILE A 49 -8.85 1.70 4.59
CA ILE A 49 -9.52 2.98 4.88
C ILE A 49 -11.02 2.75 4.80
N SER A 50 -11.78 3.21 5.79
CA SER A 50 -13.25 3.14 5.75
C SER A 50 -13.81 3.93 4.57
N SER A 51 -14.69 3.29 3.80
CA SER A 51 -15.36 3.90 2.66
C SER A 51 -16.48 4.81 3.15
N ASP A 52 -16.50 6.07 2.67
CA ASP A 52 -17.66 6.94 2.84
C ASP A 52 -18.67 6.67 1.72
N ALA A 53 -19.96 6.78 2.01
CA ALA A 53 -21.03 6.42 1.07
C ALA A 53 -21.11 7.33 -0.17
N ASN A 54 -20.43 8.49 -0.16
CA ASN A 54 -20.51 9.48 -1.22
C ASN A 54 -19.11 9.89 -1.68
N VAL A 55 -18.83 9.72 -2.98
CA VAL A 55 -17.58 10.14 -3.61
C VAL A 55 -17.70 11.61 -4.00
N SER A 56 -17.45 12.51 -3.04
CA SER A 56 -17.30 13.94 -3.29
C SER A 56 -15.84 14.36 -3.17
N GLU A 57 -15.45 15.49 -3.77
CA GLU A 57 -14.10 16.04 -3.65
C GLU A 57 -13.71 16.28 -2.18
N ASP A 58 -14.63 16.82 -1.38
CA ASP A 58 -14.47 17.00 0.07
C ASP A 58 -14.27 15.66 0.81
N GLY A 59 -15.04 14.63 0.43
CA GLY A 59 -14.92 13.28 0.99
C GLY A 59 -13.56 12.65 0.67
N LEU A 60 -13.09 12.82 -0.57
CA LEU A 60 -11.77 12.36 -0.99
C LEU A 60 -10.65 13.12 -0.27
N MET A 61 -10.78 14.44 -0.08
CA MET A 61 -9.82 15.22 0.69
C MET A 61 -9.81 14.84 2.18
N ALA A 62 -10.95 14.43 2.74
CA ALA A 62 -11.02 13.91 4.10
C ALA A 62 -10.25 12.59 4.27
N MET A 63 -10.14 11.76 3.22
CA MET A 63 -9.34 10.52 3.24
C MET A 63 -7.85 10.77 3.50
N LYS A 64 -7.34 11.97 3.24
CA LYS A 64 -5.95 12.35 3.53
C LYS A 64 -5.56 12.05 4.98
N LYS A 65 -6.45 12.32 5.94
CA LYS A 65 -6.20 12.03 7.36
C LYS A 65 -6.23 10.53 7.63
N LYS A 66 -7.17 9.81 6.99
CA LYS A 66 -7.33 8.36 7.11
C LYS A 66 -6.11 7.57 6.59
N LEU A 67 -5.37 8.10 5.60
CA LEU A 67 -4.13 7.47 5.09
C LEU A 67 -3.06 7.27 6.17
N THR A 68 -2.83 8.28 7.03
CA THR A 68 -1.82 8.16 8.09
C THR A 68 -2.23 7.09 9.10
N THR A 69 -3.51 7.09 9.49
CA THR A 69 -4.07 6.11 10.41
C THR A 69 -3.99 4.70 9.83
N ALA A 70 -4.41 4.49 8.58
CA ALA A 70 -4.31 3.18 7.94
C ALA A 70 -2.87 2.69 7.85
N ALA A 71 -1.92 3.55 7.49
CA ALA A 71 -0.50 3.21 7.46
C ALA A 71 0.04 2.83 8.86
N SER A 72 -0.43 3.48 9.93
CA SER A 72 -0.01 3.14 11.31
C SER A 72 -0.53 1.80 11.83
N LEU A 73 -1.48 1.17 11.13
CA LEU A 73 -1.97 -0.17 11.48
C LEU A 73 -1.09 -1.29 10.92
N PHE A 74 -0.10 -0.97 10.08
CA PHE A 74 0.92 -1.95 9.70
C PHE A 74 1.78 -2.37 10.90
N PRO A 75 2.46 -3.54 10.84
CA PRO A 75 3.32 -3.97 11.94
C PRO A 75 4.43 -2.95 12.25
N GLU A 76 4.45 -2.42 13.47
CA GLU A 76 5.26 -1.25 13.87
C GLU A 76 6.77 -1.40 13.59
N LYS A 77 7.30 -2.61 13.76
CA LYS A 77 8.74 -2.90 13.60
C LYS A 77 9.14 -3.17 12.15
N LEU A 78 8.18 -3.22 11.23
CA LEU A 78 8.43 -3.57 9.85
C LEU A 78 8.85 -2.34 9.06
N ARG A 79 9.97 -2.47 8.36
CA ARG A 79 10.40 -1.51 7.34
C ARG A 79 9.99 -2.04 5.97
N PHE A 80 9.15 -1.29 5.28
CA PHE A 80 8.67 -1.64 3.94
C PHE A 80 9.61 -1.13 2.86
N ASP A 81 9.80 -1.96 1.83
CA ASP A 81 10.51 -1.58 0.61
C ASP A 81 9.63 -0.68 -0.25
N ALA A 82 8.33 -0.98 -0.31
CA ALA A 82 7.33 -0.13 -0.95
C ALA A 82 5.98 -0.22 -0.25
N VAL A 83 5.24 0.89 -0.24
CA VAL A 83 3.84 0.93 0.17
C VAL A 83 3.00 1.55 -0.94
N GLY A 84 1.95 0.86 -1.35
CA GLY A 84 0.99 1.32 -2.35
C GLY A 84 -0.30 1.83 -1.72
N TYR A 85 -0.88 2.91 -2.25
CA TYR A 85 -2.28 3.28 -2.01
C TYR A 85 -3.15 2.97 -3.22
N ALA A 86 -4.07 2.03 -3.08
CA ALA A 86 -4.89 1.45 -4.13
C ALA A 86 -6.17 2.24 -4.43
N CYS A 87 -6.06 3.54 -4.71
CA CYS A 87 -7.22 4.33 -5.13
C CYS A 87 -6.85 5.41 -6.13
N THR A 88 -7.27 5.23 -7.38
CA THR A 88 -6.99 6.18 -8.47
C THR A 88 -7.65 7.54 -8.22
N SER A 89 -8.95 7.55 -7.92
CA SER A 89 -9.73 8.80 -7.75
C SER A 89 -9.28 9.62 -6.54
N ALA A 90 -8.96 8.97 -5.42
CA ALA A 90 -8.41 9.69 -4.27
C ALA A 90 -7.00 10.20 -4.54
N SER A 91 -6.15 9.42 -5.24
CA SER A 91 -4.81 9.86 -5.60
C SER A 91 -4.78 11.04 -6.58
N SER A 92 -5.74 11.12 -7.52
CA SER A 92 -5.82 12.27 -8.44
C SER A 92 -6.24 13.55 -7.73
N VAL A 93 -7.18 13.48 -6.77
CA VAL A 93 -7.65 14.64 -6.00
C VAL A 93 -6.65 15.06 -4.92
N ILE A 94 -6.09 14.11 -4.16
CA ILE A 94 -5.16 14.41 -3.05
C ILE A 94 -3.76 14.79 -3.58
N GLY A 95 -3.35 14.22 -4.71
CA GLY A 95 -2.00 14.36 -5.27
C GLY A 95 -0.98 13.37 -4.69
N SER A 96 -0.15 12.80 -5.56
CA SER A 96 0.78 11.72 -5.23
C SER A 96 1.80 12.06 -4.14
N ASP A 97 2.35 13.28 -4.15
CA ASP A 97 3.32 13.71 -3.13
C ASP A 97 2.68 13.80 -1.74
N ILE A 98 1.43 14.26 -1.68
CA ILE A 98 0.68 14.36 -0.44
C ILE A 98 0.35 12.97 0.07
N VAL A 99 -0.10 12.06 -0.80
CA VAL A 99 -0.33 10.64 -0.46
C VAL A 99 0.94 10.03 0.14
N ALA A 100 2.08 10.18 -0.55
CA ALA A 100 3.37 9.66 -0.09
C ALA A 100 3.75 10.22 1.29
N LYS A 101 3.56 11.53 1.49
CA LYS A 101 3.82 12.20 2.77
C LYS A 101 2.93 11.68 3.89
N MET A 102 1.64 11.42 3.65
CA MET A 102 0.72 10.92 4.68
C MET A 102 1.04 9.47 5.05
N ILE A 103 1.36 8.62 4.07
CA ILE A 103 1.72 7.22 4.33
C ILE A 103 3.02 7.12 5.15
N LYS A 104 4.05 7.89 4.76
CA LYS A 104 5.34 7.91 5.49
C LYS A 104 5.24 8.49 6.91
N LYS A 105 4.14 9.16 7.26
CA LYS A 105 3.88 9.57 8.66
C LYS A 105 3.36 8.41 9.51
N GLY A 106 2.69 7.43 8.92
CA GLY A 106 2.12 6.29 9.64
C GLY A 106 3.02 5.06 9.69
N CYS A 107 3.91 4.87 8.70
CA CYS A 107 4.78 3.71 8.64
C CYS A 107 6.18 4.03 8.08
N SER A 108 7.14 3.11 8.30
CA SER A 108 8.46 3.18 7.69
C SER A 108 8.46 2.55 6.29
N ALA A 109 8.56 3.38 5.25
CA ALA A 109 8.58 2.92 3.86
C ALA A 109 9.68 3.62 3.07
N VAL A 110 10.46 2.85 2.29
CA VAL A 110 11.47 3.41 1.37
C VAL A 110 10.76 4.15 0.24
N GLN A 111 9.91 3.43 -0.49
CA GLN A 111 9.12 3.98 -1.60
C GLN A 111 7.64 4.00 -1.26
N VAL A 112 6.92 4.98 -1.83
CA VAL A 112 5.47 5.03 -1.81
C VAL A 112 4.96 5.31 -3.21
N CYS A 113 3.94 4.59 -3.64
CA CYS A 113 3.31 4.77 -4.94
C CYS A 113 1.77 4.69 -4.82
N ASN A 114 1.11 5.04 -5.92
CA ASN A 114 -0.31 4.89 -6.13
C ASN A 114 -0.58 4.69 -7.64
N PRO A 115 -1.80 4.33 -8.06
CA PRO A 115 -2.11 4.11 -9.48
C PRO A 115 -1.69 5.25 -10.40
N MET A 116 -1.84 6.52 -10.00
CA MET A 116 -1.46 7.67 -10.82
C MET A 116 0.05 7.77 -11.01
N SER A 117 0.83 7.73 -9.93
CA SER A 117 2.29 7.79 -10.02
C SER A 117 2.85 6.57 -10.76
N SER A 118 2.27 5.39 -10.52
CA SER A 118 2.70 4.14 -11.15
C SER A 118 2.42 4.15 -12.65
N LEU A 119 1.26 4.66 -13.09
CA LEU A 119 0.93 4.78 -14.51
C LEU A 119 1.87 5.75 -15.22
N ILE A 120 2.13 6.93 -14.64
CA ILE A 120 3.06 7.91 -15.20
C ILE A 120 4.44 7.29 -15.38
N GLU A 121 4.96 6.59 -14.35
CA GLU A 121 6.27 5.97 -14.41
C GLU A 121 6.31 4.80 -15.40
N ALA A 122 5.23 4.03 -15.49
CA ALA A 122 5.08 2.98 -16.50
C ALA A 122 5.10 3.52 -17.93
N CYS A 123 4.40 4.63 -18.20
CA CYS A 123 4.41 5.29 -19.51
C CYS A 123 5.81 5.77 -19.89
N LYS A 124 6.52 6.42 -18.96
CA LYS A 124 7.92 6.82 -19.17
C LYS A 124 8.82 5.63 -19.47
N TYR A 125 8.71 4.56 -18.68
CA TYR A 125 9.47 3.34 -18.87
C TYR A 125 9.20 2.69 -20.24
N LYS A 126 7.93 2.68 -20.67
CA LYS A 126 7.49 2.17 -21.97
C LYS A 126 7.75 3.11 -23.13
N LYS A 127 8.22 4.34 -22.87
CA LYS A 127 8.41 5.40 -23.87
C LYS A 127 7.12 5.67 -24.67
N VAL A 128 5.99 5.69 -23.97
CA VAL A 128 4.73 6.16 -24.54
C VAL A 128 4.89 7.66 -24.72
N ASN A 129 5.05 8.08 -25.97
CA ASN A 129 5.06 9.48 -26.36
C ASN A 129 3.61 9.91 -26.68
N ASP A 130 3.30 11.18 -26.39
CA ASP A 130 2.09 11.84 -26.90
C ASP A 130 2.09 11.93 -28.44
#